data_AF-A0A0B6S040-F1
#
_entry.id   AF-A0A0B6S040-F1
#
_cell.length_a   1.000
_cell.length_b   1.000
_cell.length_c   1.000
_cell.angle_alpha   90.00
_cell.angle_beta   90.00
_cell.angle_gamma   90.00
#
_symmetry.space_group_name_H-M   'P 1'
#
loop_
_entity.id
_entity.type
_entity.pdbx_description
1 polymer ?
#
loop_
_entity_poly.entity_id
_entity_poly.type
_entity_poly.pdbx_seq_one_letter_code
_entity_poly.pdbx_strand_id
1 'polypeptide(L)'
;MLTELPAITACLVRRHPEAGLAPAGPLGEARCRECRSWLAGRVHGISRAGRWRPHRFIGEPDRHDAIMRDGRRIIGEPARAIDTKLAAGNGYPVGDRFSVADPYLLAIHR
;
A
#
# COMPACT_ATOMS: atom_id res chain seq x y z
N MET A 1 -8.87 19.68 -6.63
CA MET A 1 -8.09 18.56 -7.22
C MET A 1 -7.61 17.66 -6.10
N LEU A 2 -7.76 16.33 -6.20
CA LEU A 2 -7.20 15.38 -5.25
C LEU A 2 -5.93 14.75 -5.86
N THR A 3 -4.86 14.62 -5.08
CA THR A 3 -3.56 14.11 -5.55
C THR A 3 -3.16 12.79 -4.90
N GLU A 4 -3.59 12.54 -3.67
CA GLU A 4 -3.23 11.35 -2.90
C GLU A 4 -4.13 10.16 -3.24
N LEU A 5 -3.53 9.03 -3.59
CA LEU A 5 -4.26 7.80 -3.93
C LEU A 5 -5.25 7.37 -2.83
N PRO A 6 -4.91 7.36 -1.52
CA PRO A 6 -5.87 7.06 -0.46
C PRO A 6 -7.08 8.02 -0.44
N ALA A 7 -6.87 9.31 -0.72
CA ALA A 7 -7.94 10.31 -0.75
C ALA A 7 -8.84 10.16 -1.98
N ILE A 8 -8.24 9.96 -3.17
CA ILE A 8 -8.95 9.73 -4.43
C ILE A 8 -9.83 8.49 -4.30
N THR A 9 -9.27 7.37 -3.86
CA THR A 9 -10.01 6.11 -3.71
C THR A 9 -11.09 6.18 -2.63
N ALA A 10 -10.89 6.95 -1.54
CA ALA A 10 -11.96 7.20 -0.57
C ALA A 10 -13.11 8.02 -1.15
N CYS A 11 -12.82 9.02 -1.99
CA CYS A 11 -13.83 9.77 -2.73
C CYS A 11 -14.62 8.86 -3.67
N LEU A 12 -13.95 7.98 -4.41
CA LEU A 12 -14.58 7.03 -5.34
C LEU A 12 -15.53 6.05 -4.61
N VAL A 13 -15.10 5.45 -3.50
CA VAL A 13 -15.95 4.56 -2.69
C VAL A 13 -17.24 5.26 -2.24
N ARG A 14 -17.14 6.52 -1.80
CA ARG A 14 -18.30 7.29 -1.34
C ARG A 14 -19.21 7.76 -2.46
N ARG A 15 -18.66 8.04 -3.64
CA ARG A 15 -19.43 8.50 -4.81
C ARG A 15 -20.11 7.34 -5.55
N HIS A 16 -19.59 6.13 -5.41
CA HIS A 16 -20.06 4.93 -6.09
C HIS A 16 -20.25 3.76 -5.11
N PRO A 17 -21.14 3.89 -4.10
CA PRO A 17 -21.38 2.84 -3.12
C PRO A 17 -21.87 1.53 -3.76
N GLU A 18 -22.59 1.61 -4.89
CA GLU A 18 -23.09 0.48 -5.67
C GLU A 18 -21.99 -0.44 -6.21
N ALA A 19 -20.78 0.08 -6.41
CA ALA A 19 -19.64 -0.71 -6.86
C ALA A 19 -19.06 -1.60 -5.75
N GLY A 20 -19.48 -1.39 -4.49
CA GLY A 20 -19.06 -2.22 -3.36
C GLY A 20 -17.54 -2.27 -3.17
N LEU A 21 -16.83 -1.18 -3.42
CA LEU A 21 -15.35 -1.14 -3.43
C LEU A 21 -14.70 -1.03 -2.03
N ALA A 22 -15.48 -1.18 -0.97
CA ALA A 22 -15.01 -1.32 0.40
C ALA A 22 -15.97 -2.22 1.18
N PRO A 23 -15.50 -2.94 2.21
CA PRO A 23 -16.39 -3.68 3.10
C PRO A 23 -17.34 -2.72 3.84
N ALA A 24 -18.55 -3.20 4.10
CA ALA A 24 -19.59 -2.39 4.73
C ALA A 24 -19.30 -2.09 6.20
N GLY A 25 -19.90 -1.00 6.68
CA GLY A 25 -19.85 -0.59 8.07
C GLY A 25 -18.53 0.08 8.48
N PRO A 26 -18.51 0.76 9.65
CA PRO A 26 -17.38 1.59 10.06
C PRO A 26 -16.05 0.83 10.17
N LEU A 27 -16.08 -0.41 10.67
CA LEU A 27 -14.87 -1.23 10.82
C LEU A 27 -14.32 -1.70 9.46
N GLY A 28 -15.21 -2.10 8.55
CA GLY A 28 -14.85 -2.51 7.19
C GLY A 28 -14.16 -1.39 6.41
N GLU A 29 -14.75 -0.19 6.47
CA GLU A 29 -14.13 1.01 5.91
C GLU A 29 -12.78 1.33 6.55
N ALA A 30 -12.68 1.24 7.87
CA ALA A 30 -11.44 1.50 8.61
C ALA A 30 -10.33 0.54 8.19
N ARG A 31 -10.62 -0.76 8.02
CA ARG A 31 -9.64 -1.76 7.51
C ARG A 31 -9.16 -1.44 6.11
N CYS A 32 -10.04 -0.98 5.24
CA CYS A 32 -9.66 -0.58 3.89
C CYS A 32 -8.80 0.70 3.89
N ARG A 33 -9.07 1.65 4.80
CA ARG A 33 -8.23 2.85 5.01
C ARG A 33 -6.86 2.49 5.59
N GLU A 34 -6.84 1.64 6.62
CA GLU A 34 -5.61 1.12 7.26
C GLU A 34 -4.70 0.46 6.22
N CYS A 35 -5.24 -0.46 5.42
CA CYS A 35 -4.48 -1.16 4.40
C CYS A 35 -3.84 -0.17 3.39
N ARG A 36 -4.62 0.75 2.82
CA ARG A 36 -4.11 1.75 1.86
C ARG A 36 -3.08 2.70 2.49
N SER A 37 -3.30 3.11 3.74
CA SER A 37 -2.34 3.96 4.47
C SER A 37 -1.02 3.23 4.69
N TRP A 38 -1.07 1.97 5.12
CA TRP A 38 0.11 1.12 5.29
C TRP A 38 0.85 0.87 3.97
N LEU A 39 0.11 0.59 2.88
CA LEU A 39 0.68 0.45 1.54
C LEU A 39 1.37 1.75 1.09
N ALA A 40 0.76 2.90 1.31
CA ALA A 40 1.35 4.19 0.93
C ALA A 40 2.60 4.54 1.73
N GLY A 41 2.52 4.50 3.06
CA GLY A 41 3.62 4.90 3.92
C GLY A 41 4.72 3.86 3.97
N ARG A 42 4.40 2.67 4.50
CA ARG A 42 5.41 1.66 4.86
C ARG A 42 5.94 0.91 3.64
N VAL A 43 5.03 0.43 2.76
CA VAL A 43 5.42 -0.43 1.63
C VAL A 43 5.99 0.38 0.48
N HIS A 44 5.20 1.32 -0.05
CA HIS A 44 5.60 2.17 -1.17
C HIS A 44 6.61 3.24 -0.74
N GLY A 45 6.26 4.03 0.29
CA GLY A 45 6.99 5.22 0.70
C GLY A 45 8.34 4.95 1.37
N ILE A 46 8.49 3.84 2.10
CA ILE A 46 9.75 3.50 2.79
C ILE A 46 10.47 2.36 2.10
N SER A 47 9.90 1.15 2.06
CA SER A 47 10.63 -0.03 1.54
C SER A 47 10.92 0.06 0.04
N ARG A 48 9.89 0.27 -0.80
CA ARG A 48 10.07 0.33 -2.26
C ARG A 48 10.85 1.57 -2.67
N ALA A 49 10.54 2.74 -2.09
CA ALA A 49 11.31 3.95 -2.37
C ALA A 49 12.77 3.84 -1.91
N GLY A 50 13.05 3.28 -0.73
CA GLY A 50 14.43 3.06 -0.27
C GLY A 50 15.23 2.18 -1.23
N ARG A 51 14.59 1.16 -1.80
CA ARG A 51 15.21 0.28 -2.80
C ARG A 51 15.43 0.93 -4.17
N TRP A 52 14.49 1.76 -4.64
CA TRP A 52 14.44 2.19 -6.05
C TRP A 52 14.59 3.70 -6.28
N ARG A 53 14.48 4.51 -5.23
CA ARG A 53 14.43 5.98 -5.25
C ARG A 53 15.24 6.57 -4.07
N PRO A 54 16.52 6.18 -3.89
CA PRO A 54 17.36 6.65 -2.77
C PRO A 54 17.51 8.18 -2.71
N HIS A 55 17.47 8.86 -3.86
CA HIS A 55 17.48 10.32 -3.97
C HIS A 55 16.34 11.04 -3.21
N ARG A 56 15.26 10.33 -2.84
CA ARG A 56 14.19 10.90 -1.99
C ARG A 56 14.58 11.03 -0.53
N PHE A 57 15.62 10.31 -0.09
CA PHE A 57 16.06 10.26 1.31
C PHE A 57 17.38 10.99 1.53
N ILE A 58 18.20 11.09 0.49
CA ILE A 58 19.52 11.70 0.57
C ILE A 58 19.94 12.30 -0.77
N GLY A 59 20.52 13.50 -0.74
CA GLY A 59 20.92 14.23 -1.94
C GLY A 59 22.22 13.72 -2.55
N GLU A 60 23.14 13.24 -1.70
CA GLU A 60 24.49 12.84 -2.07
C GLU A 60 24.49 11.47 -2.79
N PRO A 61 24.83 11.42 -4.09
CA PRO A 61 24.74 10.19 -4.89
C PRO A 61 25.65 9.05 -4.41
N ASP A 62 26.81 9.38 -3.86
CA ASP A 62 27.77 8.42 -3.28
C ASP A 62 27.22 7.68 -2.05
N ARG A 63 26.17 8.20 -1.41
CA ARG A 63 25.48 7.56 -0.27
C ARG A 63 24.25 6.75 -0.67
N HIS A 64 23.84 6.76 -1.94
CA HIS A 64 22.61 6.07 -2.40
C HIS A 64 22.66 4.56 -2.15
N ASP A 65 23.83 3.93 -2.29
CA ASP A 65 24.01 2.50 -2.06
C ASP A 65 23.67 2.06 -0.64
N ALA A 66 23.92 2.92 0.35
CA ALA A 66 23.56 2.65 1.74
C ALA A 66 22.02 2.59 1.91
N ILE A 67 21.30 3.56 1.32
CA ILE A 67 19.84 3.60 1.35
C ILE A 67 19.25 2.40 0.59
N MET A 68 19.77 2.07 -0.58
CA MET A 68 19.28 0.93 -1.36
C MET A 68 19.51 -0.40 -0.65
N ARG A 69 20.66 -0.58 -0.01
CA ARG A 69 20.97 -1.77 0.80
C ARG A 69 19.99 -1.90 1.95
N ASP A 70 19.69 -0.82 2.66
CA ASP A 70 18.71 -0.85 3.74
C ASP A 70 17.30 -1.14 3.20
N GLY A 71 16.89 -0.48 2.11
CA GLY A 71 15.64 -0.75 1.40
C GLY A 71 15.46 -2.23 1.03
N ARG A 72 16.51 -2.88 0.53
CA ARG A 72 16.51 -4.33 0.24
C ARG A 72 16.40 -5.19 1.50
N ARG A 73 17.01 -4.78 2.61
CA ARG A 73 16.94 -5.48 3.90
C ARG A 73 15.52 -5.40 4.50
N ILE A 74 14.89 -4.22 4.44
CA ILE A 74 13.61 -3.98 5.13
C ILE A 74 12.36 -4.34 4.31
N ILE A 75 12.50 -4.69 3.03
CA ILE A 75 11.35 -5.04 2.16
C ILE A 75 10.76 -6.43 2.44
N GLY A 76 11.53 -7.34 3.06
CA GLY A 76 11.07 -8.70 3.34
C GLY A 76 9.97 -8.76 4.39
N GLU A 77 9.98 -7.87 5.38
CA GLU A 77 8.93 -7.78 6.40
C GLU A 77 7.55 -7.42 5.81
N PRO A 78 7.38 -6.30 5.08
CA PRO A 78 6.09 -5.98 4.47
C PRO A 78 5.66 -6.98 3.41
N ALA A 79 6.59 -7.62 2.69
CA ALA A 79 6.26 -8.70 1.76
C ALA A 79 5.57 -9.89 2.47
N ARG A 80 6.17 -10.39 3.57
CA ARG A 80 5.56 -11.45 4.37
C ARG A 80 4.20 -11.05 4.98
N ALA A 81 4.07 -9.79 5.40
CA ALA A 81 2.81 -9.28 5.90
C ALA A 81 1.73 -9.21 4.81
N ILE A 82 2.11 -8.90 3.56
CA ILE A 82 1.21 -8.99 2.40
C ILE A 82 0.78 -10.44 2.18
N ASP A 83 1.72 -11.39 2.12
CA ASP A 83 1.41 -12.81 1.91
C ASP A 83 0.44 -13.35 2.97
N THR A 84 0.66 -12.98 4.24
CA THR A 84 -0.20 -13.35 5.36
C THR A 84 -1.61 -12.77 5.20
N LYS A 85 -1.74 -11.50 4.79
CA LYS A 85 -3.03 -10.86 4.53
C LYS A 85 -3.77 -11.54 3.37
N LEU A 86 -3.08 -11.81 2.27
CA LEU A 86 -3.65 -12.47 1.09
C LEU A 86 -4.11 -13.88 1.42
N ALA A 87 -3.33 -14.65 2.19
CA ALA A 87 -3.73 -15.98 2.65
C ALA A 87 -4.99 -15.94 3.53
N ALA A 88 -5.07 -14.98 4.46
CA ALA A 88 -6.22 -14.82 5.35
C ALA A 88 -7.48 -14.31 4.63
N GLY A 89 -7.31 -13.54 3.56
CA GLY A 89 -8.39 -12.87 2.82
C GLY A 89 -8.75 -13.53 1.50
N ASN A 90 -8.44 -14.81 1.31
CA ASN A 90 -8.73 -15.54 0.05
C ASN A 90 -8.21 -14.83 -1.21
N GLY A 91 -6.97 -14.32 -1.13
CA GLY A 91 -6.33 -13.57 -2.21
C GLY A 91 -6.60 -12.06 -2.20
N TYR A 92 -7.37 -11.55 -1.24
CA TYR A 92 -7.64 -10.12 -1.07
C TYR A 92 -6.92 -9.56 0.16
N PRO A 93 -6.36 -8.34 0.11
CA PRO A 93 -5.65 -7.75 1.25
C PRO A 93 -6.57 -7.22 2.34
N VAL A 94 -7.88 -7.11 2.07
CA VAL A 94 -8.92 -6.62 2.98
C VAL A 94 -10.20 -7.43 2.77
N GLY A 95 -10.67 -8.12 3.81
CA GLY A 95 -11.87 -8.95 3.71
C GLY A 95 -11.63 -10.18 2.83
N ASP A 96 -12.63 -10.56 2.05
CA ASP A 96 -12.67 -11.77 1.21
C ASP A 96 -13.08 -11.47 -0.24
N ARG A 97 -13.06 -10.19 -0.63
CA ARG A 97 -13.49 -9.71 -1.94
C ARG A 97 -12.73 -8.46 -2.35
N PHE A 98 -12.80 -8.16 -3.65
CA PHE A 98 -12.16 -6.99 -4.25
C PHE A 98 -12.58 -5.67 -3.59
N SER A 99 -11.60 -4.79 -3.41
CA SER A 99 -11.73 -3.47 -2.81
C SER A 99 -10.78 -2.46 -3.47
N VAL A 100 -10.84 -1.20 -3.04
CA VAL A 100 -9.88 -0.18 -3.46
C VAL A 100 -8.43 -0.41 -2.99
N ALA A 101 -8.18 -1.38 -2.09
CA ALA A 101 -6.83 -1.73 -1.68
C ALA A 101 -6.09 -2.59 -2.73
N ASP A 102 -6.83 -3.38 -3.52
CA ASP A 102 -6.29 -4.37 -4.45
C ASP A 102 -5.48 -3.75 -5.60
N PRO A 103 -5.97 -2.73 -6.33
CA PRO A 103 -5.19 -2.13 -7.40
C PRO A 103 -3.90 -1.47 -6.90
N TYR A 104 -3.94 -0.93 -5.67
CA TYR A 104 -2.75 -0.32 -5.09
C TYR A 104 -1.71 -1.39 -4.77
N LEU A 105 -2.12 -2.46 -4.10
CA LEU A 105 -1.22 -3.58 -3.80
C LEU A 105 -0.60 -4.15 -5.08
N LEU A 106 -1.40 -4.44 -6.10
CA LEU A 106 -0.94 -4.98 -7.38
C LEU A 106 0.09 -4.07 -8.09
N ALA A 107 -0.04 -2.75 -7.94
CA ALA A 107 0.89 -1.80 -8.56
C ALA A 107 2.26 -1.77 -7.86
N ILE A 108 2.28 -1.95 -6.53
CA ILE A 108 3.51 -1.83 -5.73
C ILE A 108 4.09 -3.16 -5.29
N HIS A 109 3.37 -4.26 -5.47
CA HIS A 109 3.76 -5.60 -5.07
C HIS A 109 3.54 -6.57 -6.23
N ARG A 110 4.52 -6.57 -7.13
CA ARG A 110 4.83 -7.64 -8.08
C ARG A 110 6.22 -8.15 -7.79
#